data_AF-A0A1V4R1W2-F1
#
_entry.id   AF-A0A1V4R1W2-F1
#
_cell.length_a   1.000
_cell.length_b   1.000
_cell.length_c   1.000
_cell.angle_alpha   90.00
_cell.angle_beta   90.00
_cell.angle_gamma   90.00
#
_symmetry.space_group_name_H-M   'P 1'
#
loop_
_entity.id
_entity.type
_entity.pdbx_description
1 polymer ?
#
loop_
_entity_poly.entity_id
_entity_poly.type
_entity_poly.pdbx_seq_one_letter_code
_entity_poly.pdbx_strand_id
1 'polypeptide(L)'
;MSVTEPTTPSDFIRAIVTEDLKRNKNSGRVHTRFPPEPNGYLHIGHAKAICISYGIAEEFGGRYNLRFDDTNPTKEDVEYVESIKEDIRWLGFDWGDR
;
A
#
# COMPACT_ATOMS: atom_id res chain seq x y z
N MET A 1 31.99 -13.62 -11.20
CA MET A 1 31.05 -12.53 -11.55
C MET A 1 30.52 -11.98 -10.24
N SER A 2 30.78 -10.71 -9.94
CA SER A 2 30.30 -10.08 -8.71
C SER A 2 28.80 -9.83 -8.85
N VAL A 3 27.98 -10.53 -8.07
CA VAL A 3 26.55 -10.24 -7.97
C VAL A 3 26.45 -8.97 -7.14
N THR A 4 26.16 -7.84 -7.78
CA THR A 4 25.81 -6.61 -7.08
C THR A 4 24.52 -6.88 -6.33
N GLU A 5 24.59 -6.91 -4.99
CA GLU A 5 23.37 -6.91 -4.17
C GLU A 5 22.53 -5.69 -4.56
N PRO A 6 21.22 -5.87 -4.82
CA PRO A 6 20.37 -4.75 -5.14
C PRO A 6 20.30 -3.83 -3.92
N THR A 7 20.91 -2.64 -4.01
CA THR A 7 20.74 -1.60 -3.00
C THR A 7 19.27 -1.22 -2.97
N THR A 8 18.57 -1.59 -1.89
CA THR A 8 17.16 -1.20 -1.70
C THR A 8 17.08 0.32 -1.71
N PRO A 9 16.27 0.96 -2.57
CA PRO A 9 16.13 2.40 -2.57
C PRO A 9 15.66 2.85 -1.17
N SER A 10 16.50 3.61 -0.45
CA SER A 10 16.12 4.12 0.87
C SER A 10 15.37 5.44 0.71
N ASP A 11 14.12 5.44 1.15
CA ASP A 11 13.35 6.66 1.39
C ASP A 11 13.16 6.87 2.89
N PHE A 12 12.75 8.08 3.28
CA PHE A 12 12.58 8.45 4.67
C PHE A 12 11.51 7.64 5.41
N ILE A 13 10.50 7.09 4.70
CA ILE A 13 9.44 6.29 5.30
C ILE A 13 10.01 4.95 5.75
N ARG A 14 10.80 4.29 4.90
CA ARG A 14 11.51 3.05 5.25
C ARG A 14 12.48 3.24 6.41
N ALA A 15 13.17 4.37 6.46
CA ALA A 15 14.05 4.73 7.58
C ALA A 15 13.26 4.84 8.90
N ILE A 16 12.09 5.49 8.88
CA ILE A 16 11.22 5.60 10.06
C ILE A 16 10.68 4.24 10.48
N VAL A 17 10.19 3.41 9.55
CA VAL A 17 9.68 2.06 9.86
C VAL A 17 10.77 1.19 10.47
N THR A 18 11.99 1.23 9.90
CA THR A 18 13.14 0.50 10.43
C THR A 18 13.47 0.90 11.87
N GLU A 19 13.45 2.20 12.18
CA GLU A 19 13.72 2.69 13.53
C GLU A 19 12.61 2.32 14.51
N ASP A 20 11.34 2.45 14.10
CA ASP A 20 10.19 2.03 14.89
C ASP A 20 10.24 0.53 15.22
N LEU A 21 10.66 -0.31 14.28
CA LEU A 21 10.84 -1.76 14.48
C LEU A 21 11.99 -2.08 15.44
N LYS A 22 13.15 -1.40 15.32
CA LYS A 22 14.26 -1.55 16.28
C LYS A 22 13.84 -1.23 17.71
N ARG A 23 12.93 -0.27 17.87
CA ARG A 23 12.36 0.14 19.16
C ARG A 23 11.19 -0.74 19.63
N ASN A 24 10.87 -1.80 18.89
CA ASN A 24 9.74 -2.70 19.13
C ASN A 24 8.38 -1.97 19.24
N LYS A 25 8.22 -0.87 18.50
CA LYS A 25 6.94 -0.14 18.46
C LYS A 25 5.86 -1.05 17.85
N ASN A 26 4.61 -0.89 18.33
CA ASN A 26 3.48 -1.72 17.91
C ASN A 26 3.70 -3.24 18.04
N SER A 27 4.62 -3.64 18.94
CA SER A 27 5.06 -5.03 19.10
C SER A 27 5.68 -5.62 17.83
N GLY A 28 6.45 -4.80 17.10
CA GLY A 28 7.15 -5.20 15.87
C GLY A 28 6.24 -5.33 14.65
N ARG A 29 5.01 -4.83 14.70
CA ARG A 29 4.04 -4.95 13.61
C ARG A 29 4.06 -3.73 12.69
N VAL A 30 4.12 -3.99 11.39
CA VAL A 30 3.88 -3.00 10.33
C VAL A 30 2.52 -3.27 9.69
N HIS A 31 1.70 -2.23 9.57
CA HIS A 31 0.40 -2.32 8.91
C HIS A 31 0.15 -1.04 8.11
N THR A 32 0.07 -1.16 6.79
CA THR A 32 -0.19 -0.05 5.87
C THR A 32 -1.57 -0.18 5.25
N ARG A 33 -2.00 0.87 4.54
CA ARG A 33 -3.27 0.89 3.80
C ARG A 33 -3.20 1.84 2.62
N PHE A 34 -3.88 1.50 1.54
CA PHE A 34 -4.26 2.43 0.48
C PHE A 34 -5.75 2.77 0.63
N PRO A 35 -6.11 4.03 0.94
CA PRO A 35 -7.49 4.40 1.21
C PRO A 35 -8.11 5.31 0.13
N PRO A 36 -8.46 4.80 -1.06
CA PRO A 36 -9.09 5.63 -2.09
C PRO A 36 -10.56 5.91 -1.77
N GLU A 37 -11.02 7.09 -2.15
CA GLU A 37 -12.46 7.37 -2.26
C GLU A 37 -13.00 6.68 -3.54
N PRO A 38 -14.09 5.90 -3.48
CA PRO A 38 -14.64 5.22 -4.66
C PRO A 38 -15.55 6.16 -5.48
N ASN A 39 -15.00 7.30 -5.92
CA ASN A 39 -15.73 8.33 -6.69
C ASN A 39 -15.04 8.71 -8.01
N GLY A 40 -14.04 7.94 -8.43
CA GLY A 40 -13.28 8.15 -9.65
C GLY A 40 -12.31 7.01 -9.95
N TYR A 41 -11.85 6.96 -11.20
CA TYR A 41 -10.86 5.99 -11.66
C TYR A 41 -9.46 6.30 -11.12
N LEU A 42 -8.65 5.27 -10.88
CA LEU A 42 -7.26 5.50 -10.54
C LEU A 42 -6.49 6.05 -11.74
N HIS A 43 -5.53 6.94 -11.48
CA HIS A 43 -4.54 7.38 -12.46
C HIS A 43 -3.13 7.07 -11.94
N ILE A 44 -2.12 7.30 -12.79
CA ILE A 44 -0.71 6.95 -12.50
C ILE A 44 -0.14 7.55 -11.19
N GLY A 45 -0.75 8.62 -10.67
CA GLY A 45 -0.38 9.20 -9.38
C GLY A 45 -0.66 8.25 -8.22
N HIS A 46 -1.77 7.51 -8.27
CA HIS A 46 -2.13 6.52 -7.26
C HIS A 46 -1.17 5.34 -7.23
N ALA A 47 -0.60 4.96 -8.38
CA ALA A 47 0.37 3.87 -8.45
C ALA A 47 1.55 4.10 -7.48
N LYS A 48 2.01 5.35 -7.32
CA LYS A 48 3.07 5.66 -6.35
C LYS A 48 2.65 5.36 -4.92
N ALA A 49 1.45 5.78 -4.50
CA ALA A 49 0.95 5.56 -3.15
C ALA A 49 0.72 4.06 -2.86
N ILE A 50 0.23 3.32 -3.86
CA ILE A 50 0.02 1.87 -3.79
C ILE A 50 1.37 1.16 -3.63
N CYS A 51 2.33 1.42 -4.54
CA CYS A 51 3.66 0.78 -4.49
C CYS A 51 4.40 1.06 -3.18
N ILE A 52 4.30 2.28 -2.65
CA ILE A 52 4.91 2.62 -1.35
C ILE A 52 4.23 1.84 -0.22
N SER A 53 2.90 1.89 -0.15
CA SER A 53 2.14 1.30 0.95
C SER A 53 2.25 -0.23 0.96
N TYR A 54 2.04 -0.86 -0.19
CA TYR A 54 2.17 -2.31 -0.35
C TYR A 54 3.62 -2.75 -0.17
N GLY A 55 4.57 -2.10 -0.85
CA GLY A 55 5.98 -2.47 -0.79
C GLY A 55 6.56 -2.41 0.62
N ILE A 56 6.15 -1.43 1.45
CA ILE A 56 6.55 -1.39 2.87
C ILE A 56 5.94 -2.55 3.65
N ALA A 57 4.67 -2.89 3.43
CA ALA A 57 4.07 -4.02 4.12
C ALA A 57 4.78 -5.33 3.73
N GLU A 58 5.05 -5.54 2.44
CA GLU A 58 5.74 -6.74 1.96
C GLU A 58 7.19 -6.83 2.50
N GLU A 59 7.97 -5.76 2.36
CA GLU A 59 9.39 -5.70 2.76
C GLU A 59 9.60 -6.00 4.25
N PHE A 60 8.69 -5.54 5.11
CA PHE A 60 8.78 -5.72 6.56
C PHE A 60 7.90 -6.85 7.09
N GLY A 61 7.36 -7.73 6.23
CA GLY A 61 6.49 -8.85 6.63
C GLY A 61 5.21 -8.42 7.37
N GLY A 62 4.74 -7.20 7.07
CA GLY A 62 3.56 -6.58 7.62
C GLY A 62 2.27 -6.96 6.90
N ARG A 63 1.23 -6.16 7.11
CA ARG A 63 -0.07 -6.29 6.45
C ARG A 63 -0.40 -5.04 5.64
N TYR A 64 -1.12 -5.24 4.54
CA TYR A 64 -1.65 -4.18 3.70
C TYR A 64 -3.18 -4.32 3.62
N ASN A 65 -3.90 -3.20 3.78
CA ASN A 65 -5.35 -3.15 3.59
C ASN A 65 -5.71 -2.28 2.38
N LEU A 66 -6.67 -2.74 1.58
CA LEU A 66 -7.41 -1.87 0.69
C LEU A 66 -8.66 -1.39 1.42
N ARG A 67 -8.76 -0.08 1.70
CA ARG A 67 -9.89 0.47 2.46
C ARG A 67 -10.58 1.55 1.66
N PHE A 68 -11.78 1.31 1.18
CA PHE A 68 -12.57 2.38 0.58
C PHE A 68 -12.92 3.43 1.65
N ASP A 69 -12.63 4.70 1.37
CA ASP A 69 -13.02 5.82 2.24
C ASP A 69 -14.40 6.32 1.79
N ASP A 70 -15.41 5.49 2.04
CA ASP A 70 -16.77 5.58 1.50
C ASP A 70 -17.74 6.38 2.40
N THR A 71 -17.27 7.55 2.86
CA THR A 71 -18.03 8.39 3.80
C THR A 71 -19.00 9.38 3.14
N ASN A 72 -19.02 9.44 1.80
CA ASN A 72 -19.83 10.33 1.00
C ASN A 72 -20.82 9.57 0.08
N PRO A 73 -22.04 9.29 0.57
CA PRO A 73 -23.00 8.43 -0.11
C PRO A 73 -23.52 8.98 -1.45
N THR A 74 -23.18 10.22 -1.83
CA THR A 74 -23.66 10.87 -3.07
C THR A 74 -22.71 10.77 -4.25
N LYS A 75 -21.44 10.42 -3.99
CA LYS A 75 -20.39 10.38 -5.02
C LYS A 75 -19.83 8.99 -5.25
N GLU A 76 -20.30 8.02 -4.48
CA GLU A 76 -19.72 6.69 -4.43
C GLU A 76 -20.52 5.72 -5.27
N ASP A 77 -19.82 4.99 -6.12
CA ASP A 77 -20.42 4.01 -7.00
C ASP A 77 -19.61 2.71 -6.94
N VAL A 78 -20.32 1.59 -7.01
CA VAL A 78 -19.75 0.25 -7.08
C VAL A 78 -18.84 0.11 -8.31
N GLU A 79 -19.10 0.85 -9.40
CA GLU A 79 -18.21 0.85 -10.57
C GLU A 79 -16.76 1.23 -10.20
N TYR A 80 -16.58 2.25 -9.35
CA TYR A 80 -15.25 2.73 -8.95
C TYR A 80 -14.62 1.75 -7.97
N VAL A 81 -15.41 1.15 -7.07
CA VAL A 81 -14.93 0.11 -6.15
C VAL A 81 -14.31 -1.05 -6.94
N GLU A 82 -15.02 -1.55 -7.95
CA GLU A 82 -14.55 -2.69 -8.74
C GLU A 82 -13.37 -2.33 -9.64
N SER A 83 -13.39 -1.15 -10.28
CA SER A 83 -12.25 -0.67 -11.08
C SER A 83 -10.99 -0.49 -10.23
N ILE A 84 -11.10 0.08 -9.02
CA ILE A 84 -9.97 0.24 -8.10
C ILE A 84 -9.38 -1.13 -7.72
N LYS A 85 -10.22 -2.13 -7.43
CA LYS A 85 -9.76 -3.49 -7.12
C LYS A 85 -9.04 -4.12 -8.31
N GLU A 86 -9.58 -3.94 -9.51
CA GLU A 86 -8.99 -4.46 -10.75
C GLU A 86 -7.61 -3.84 -11.01
N ASP A 87 -7.49 -2.52 -10.92
CA ASP A 87 -6.23 -1.79 -11.15
C ASP A 87 -5.14 -2.21 -10.15
N ILE A 88 -5.47 -2.36 -8.87
CA ILE A 88 -4.51 -2.79 -7.84
C ILE A 88 -4.04 -4.23 -8.11
N ARG A 89 -4.94 -5.13 -8.51
CA ARG A 89 -4.59 -6.50 -8.92
C ARG A 89 -3.77 -6.52 -10.20
N TRP A 90 -4.09 -5.65 -11.16
CA TRP A 90 -3.33 -5.51 -12.40
C TRP A 90 -1.88 -5.06 -12.14
N LEU A 91 -1.67 -4.20 -11.15
CA LEU A 91 -0.33 -3.84 -10.66
C LEU A 91 0.41 -4.99 -9.95
N GLY A 92 -0.25 -6.11 -9.69
CA GLY A 92 0.32 -7.30 -9.05
C GLY A 92 0.23 -7.31 -7.52
N PHE A 93 -0.61 -6.46 -6.92
CA PHE A 93 -0.75 -6.35 -5.47
C PHE A 93 -2.03 -7.03 -4.96
N ASP A 94 -1.97 -7.58 -3.75
CA ASP A 94 -3.06 -8.30 -3.11
C ASP A 94 -3.23 -7.86 -1.64
N TRP A 95 -4.47 -7.61 -1.22
CA TRP A 95 -4.79 -7.22 0.16
C TRP A 95 -5.28 -8.39 1.02
N GLY A 96 -5.28 -9.59 0.47
CA GLY A 96 -5.77 -10.81 1.10
C GLY A 96 -7.27 -10.74 1.38
N ASP A 97 -7.63 -11.10 2.60
CA ASP A 97 -8.99 -11.09 3.11
C ASP A 97 -9.41 -9.73 3.72
N ARG A 98 -8.68 -8.64 3.44
CA ARG A 98 -8.72 -7.39 4.23
C ARG A 98 -9.15 -6.14 3.49
#